data_AF-A0A2V7IQE4-F1
#
_entry.id   AF-A0A2V7IQE4-F1
#
_cell.length_a   1.000
_cell.length_b   1.000
_cell.length_c   1.000
_cell.angle_alpha   90.00
_cell.angle_beta   90.00
_cell.angle_gamma   90.00
#
_symmetry.space_group_name_H-M   'P 1'
#
loop_
_entity.id
_entity.type
_entity.pdbx_description
1 polymer ?
#
loop_
_entity_poly.entity_id
_entity_poly.type
_entity_poly.pdbx_seq_one_letter_code
_entity_poly.pdbx_strand_id
1 'polypeptide(L)'
;MIPPDLWGKTFVWDVNTHQYAVGADPGPSTGVRIILYQVDANGAVIEPPQAVGFVDLVDQSSGNTNQVHVTVQGGRPGSAGTTYADYVVSATVVTSGTGAVSEFTATALGSVSDGTRTLHFNAAFHATNLDTDNPDAQVDVTWDLDNPAVSVALHESLTTPDADHVNLTIDFSVTRGGETVRLTGTVSVVVSTQSVTADLTVYVNGATFARISGSDATIQARHPNGSALSQDEEAAIVQMFVLPDRLVEAIEQLFHPAEHFLGA
;
A
#
# COMPACT_ATOMS: atom_id res chain seq x y z
N MET A 1 14.47 -5.86 10.24
CA MET A 1 14.94 -6.01 11.62
C MET A 1 15.28 -4.66 12.24
N ILE A 2 14.75 -4.37 13.43
CA ILE A 2 15.17 -3.20 14.22
C ILE A 2 16.50 -3.55 14.89
N PRO A 3 17.56 -2.74 14.75
CA PRO A 3 18.84 -3.01 15.38
C PRO A 3 18.70 -3.25 16.91
N PRO A 4 19.26 -4.35 17.46
CA PRO A 4 19.12 -4.68 18.88
C PRO A 4 19.57 -3.57 19.84
N ASP A 5 20.55 -2.76 19.43
CA ASP A 5 21.03 -1.61 20.21
C ASP A 5 19.98 -0.51 20.39
N LEU A 6 18.89 -0.54 19.62
CA LEU A 6 17.79 0.40 19.74
C LEU A 6 16.66 -0.12 20.65
N TRP A 7 16.64 -1.41 20.96
CA TRP A 7 15.55 -2.02 21.71
C TRP A 7 15.38 -1.40 23.10
N GLY A 8 14.12 -1.23 23.51
CA GLY A 8 13.75 -0.66 24.80
C GLY A 8 13.88 0.86 24.89
N LYS A 9 14.26 1.55 23.80
CA LYS A 9 14.42 3.01 23.79
C LYS A 9 13.12 3.73 23.46
N THR A 10 12.92 4.87 24.11
CA THR A 10 11.93 5.88 23.73
C THR A 10 12.65 7.09 23.14
N PHE A 11 12.16 7.60 22.03
CA PHE A 11 12.64 8.81 21.37
C PHE A 11 11.67 9.97 21.63
N VAL A 12 12.21 11.11 22.05
CA VAL A 12 11.49 12.34 22.40
C VAL A 12 12.10 13.52 21.64
N TRP A 13 11.32 14.57 21.40
CA TRP A 13 11.80 15.78 20.74
C TRP A 13 12.72 16.58 21.67
N ASP A 14 13.94 16.88 21.20
CA ASP A 14 14.90 17.76 21.87
C ASP A 14 14.87 19.15 21.26
N VAL A 15 14.41 20.13 22.05
CA VAL A 15 14.29 21.54 21.66
C VAL A 15 15.64 22.24 21.48
N ASN A 16 16.76 21.66 21.93
CA ASN A 16 18.08 22.26 21.75
C ASN A 16 18.70 21.88 20.40
N THR A 17 18.42 20.66 19.94
CA THR A 17 18.97 20.11 18.69
C THR A 17 17.93 20.12 17.56
N HIS A 18 16.65 20.37 17.87
CA HIS A 18 15.50 20.28 16.98
C HIS A 18 15.42 18.92 16.26
N GLN A 19 15.68 17.86 17.03
CA GLN A 19 15.71 16.47 16.55
C GLN A 19 15.17 15.52 17.62
N TYR A 20 14.82 14.30 17.21
CA TYR A 20 14.51 13.23 18.16
C TYR A 20 15.79 12.72 18.84
N ALA A 21 15.75 12.62 20.16
CA ALA A 21 16.81 12.07 20.99
C ALA A 21 16.27 11.00 21.95
N VAL A 22 17.15 10.16 22.50
CA VAL A 22 16.75 9.13 23.46
C VAL A 22 16.28 9.78 24.76
N GLY A 23 15.04 9.48 25.16
CA GLY A 23 14.43 9.91 26.41
C GLY A 23 14.73 8.97 27.57
N ALA A 24 14.24 9.34 28.75
CA ALA A 24 14.46 8.58 29.99
C ALA A 24 13.50 7.37 30.16
N ASP A 25 12.34 7.42 29.52
CA ASP A 25 11.29 6.42 29.70
C ASP A 25 11.55 5.15 28.87
N PRO A 26 11.24 3.96 29.40
CA PRO A 26 11.43 2.71 28.67
C PRO A 26 10.42 2.56 27.52
N GLY A 27 10.91 2.03 26.40
CA GLY A 27 10.12 1.60 25.25
C GLY A 27 9.88 0.07 25.22
N PRO A 28 9.33 -0.46 24.12
CA PRO A 28 9.11 -1.90 23.92
C PRO A 28 10.41 -2.72 23.98
N SER A 29 10.37 -3.92 24.55
CA SER A 29 11.56 -4.75 24.81
C SER A 29 12.31 -5.23 23.57
N THR A 30 11.63 -5.35 22.43
CA THR A 30 12.20 -5.72 21.12
C THR A 30 11.95 -4.64 20.08
N GLY A 31 11.82 -3.39 20.51
CA GLY A 31 11.38 -2.31 19.64
C GLY A 31 11.76 -0.93 20.14
N VAL A 32 11.22 0.08 19.47
CA VAL A 32 11.39 1.48 19.83
C VAL A 32 10.04 2.14 20.01
N ARG A 33 10.01 3.16 20.88
CA ARG A 33 8.88 4.08 21.01
C ARG A 33 9.29 5.46 20.51
N ILE A 34 8.41 6.14 19.81
CA ILE A 34 8.60 7.54 19.38
C ILE A 34 7.42 8.35 19.92
N ILE A 35 7.67 9.39 20.71
CA ILE A 35 6.61 10.27 21.21
C ILE A 35 6.19 11.23 20.10
N LEU A 36 4.89 11.31 19.82
CA LEU A 36 4.34 12.20 18.79
C LEU A 36 3.92 13.53 19.40
N TYR A 37 4.24 14.61 18.71
CA TYR A 37 3.97 15.99 19.13
C TYR A 37 3.06 16.71 18.14
N GLN A 38 2.42 17.79 18.59
CA GLN A 38 1.73 18.71 17.68
C GLN A 38 2.73 19.30 16.67
N VAL A 39 2.30 19.38 15.42
CA VAL A 39 3.07 19.97 14.32
C VAL A 39 2.36 21.18 13.72
N ASP A 40 3.12 22.09 13.15
CA ASP A 40 2.60 23.22 12.38
C ASP A 40 2.15 22.79 10.98
N ALA A 41 1.69 23.75 10.16
CA ALA A 41 1.24 23.49 8.79
C ALA A 41 2.34 22.96 7.86
N ASN A 42 3.62 23.07 8.23
CA ASN A 42 4.76 22.57 7.47
C ASN A 42 5.28 21.23 8.01
N GLY A 43 4.64 20.68 9.05
CA GLY A 43 5.06 19.43 9.69
C GLY A 43 6.18 19.58 10.73
N ALA A 44 6.57 20.81 11.10
CA ALA A 44 7.57 21.04 12.15
C ALA A 44 6.92 20.94 13.54
N VAL A 45 7.62 20.34 14.52
CA VAL A 45 7.13 20.26 15.90
C VAL A 45 6.92 21.67 16.47
N ILE A 46 5.72 21.91 17.01
CA ILE A 46 5.40 23.18 17.68
C ILE A 46 6.12 23.21 19.02
N GLU A 47 6.97 24.22 19.24
CA GLU A 47 7.67 24.42 20.50
C GLU A 47 6.97 25.49 21.37
N PRO A 48 6.71 25.23 22.67
CA PRO A 48 7.15 24.07 23.45
C PRO A 48 6.37 22.78 23.12
N PRO A 49 7.07 21.63 23.00
CA PRO A 49 6.49 20.39 22.48
C PRO A 49 5.32 19.88 23.34
N GLN A 50 4.17 19.69 22.69
CA GLN A 50 2.98 19.11 23.31
C GLN A 50 2.78 17.68 22.79
N ALA A 51 3.05 16.69 23.64
CA ALA A 51 2.86 15.29 23.28
C ALA A 51 1.36 14.98 23.09
N VAL A 52 1.02 14.40 21.94
CA VAL A 52 -0.35 14.04 21.56
C VAL A 52 -0.56 12.53 21.41
N GLY A 53 0.53 11.78 21.33
CA GLY A 53 0.49 10.33 21.16
C GLY A 53 1.88 9.73 21.16
N PHE A 54 1.97 8.48 20.72
CA PHE A 54 3.23 7.79 20.50
C PHE A 54 3.06 6.69 19.43
N VAL A 55 4.17 6.31 18.82
CA VAL A 55 4.29 5.14 17.95
C VAL A 55 5.17 4.12 18.63
N ASP A 56 4.72 2.87 18.68
CA ASP A 56 5.54 1.72 18.99
C ASP A 56 5.85 0.96 17.69
N LEU A 57 7.14 0.70 17.46
CA LEU A 57 7.64 -0.16 16.38
C LEU A 57 8.29 -1.37 17.05
N VAL A 58 7.65 -2.52 16.95
CA VAL A 58 8.09 -3.75 17.62
C VAL A 58 8.63 -4.73 16.59
N ASP A 59 9.88 -5.15 16.75
CA ASP A 59 10.49 -6.17 15.91
C ASP A 59 9.86 -7.54 16.23
N GLN A 60 9.36 -8.18 15.17
CA GLN A 60 8.82 -9.53 15.18
C GLN A 60 9.52 -10.42 14.14
N SER A 61 10.67 -9.95 13.62
CA SER A 61 11.44 -10.66 12.59
C SER A 61 11.82 -12.06 13.06
N SER A 62 11.73 -13.03 12.15
CA SER A 62 12.10 -14.42 12.43
C SER A 62 12.63 -15.10 11.17
N GLY A 63 13.69 -15.90 11.31
CA GLY A 63 14.32 -16.56 10.16
C GLY A 63 14.76 -15.57 9.08
N ASN A 64 14.24 -15.75 7.86
CA ASN A 64 14.47 -14.89 6.70
C ASN A 64 13.37 -13.83 6.48
N THR A 65 12.41 -13.73 7.39
CA THR A 65 11.32 -12.75 7.33
C THR A 65 11.62 -11.60 8.27
N ASN A 66 11.80 -10.41 7.69
CA ASN A 66 11.79 -9.17 8.44
C ASN A 66 10.33 -8.79 8.73
N GLN A 67 10.01 -8.50 9.98
CA GLN A 67 8.64 -8.15 10.38
C GLN A 67 8.65 -7.08 11.48
N VAL A 68 7.76 -6.09 11.33
CA VAL A 68 7.56 -5.00 12.31
C VAL A 68 6.07 -4.85 12.57
N HIS A 69 5.70 -4.84 13.85
CA HIS A 69 4.37 -4.46 14.30
C HIS A 69 4.38 -2.98 14.64
N VAL A 70 3.53 -2.22 13.96
CA VAL A 70 3.35 -0.78 14.12
C VAL A 70 2.08 -0.53 14.91
N THR A 71 2.19 0.22 16.01
CA THR A 71 1.03 0.68 16.78
C THR A 71 1.14 2.18 17.02
N VAL A 72 0.12 2.94 16.62
CA VAL A 72 0.03 4.38 16.86
C VAL A 72 -1.11 4.65 17.83
N GLN A 73 -0.82 5.29 18.95
CA GLN A 73 -1.81 5.57 19.99
C GLN A 73 -1.81 7.05 20.37
N GLY A 74 -3.00 7.60 20.59
CA GLY A 74 -3.17 8.91 21.21
C GLY A 74 -2.84 8.89 22.70
N GLY A 75 -2.63 10.07 23.27
CA GLY A 75 -2.37 10.23 24.71
C GLY A 75 -0.89 10.06 25.06
N ARG A 76 -0.61 9.41 26.19
CA ARG A 76 0.75 9.27 26.72
C ARG A 76 1.04 7.81 27.07
N PRO A 77 2.32 7.39 27.07
CA PRO A 77 2.72 6.08 27.58
C PRO A 77 2.15 5.82 28.99
N GLY A 78 1.54 4.65 29.20
CA GLY A 78 0.88 4.28 30.47
C GLY A 78 -0.55 4.79 30.65
N SER A 79 -1.01 5.69 29.78
CA SER A 79 -2.41 6.15 29.70
C SER A 79 -2.80 6.32 28.23
N ALA A 80 -2.71 5.22 27.47
CA ALA A 80 -3.03 5.20 26.05
C ALA A 80 -4.50 5.57 25.81
N GLY A 81 -4.74 6.40 24.81
CA GLY A 81 -6.05 6.79 24.32
C GLY A 81 -6.44 5.98 23.08
N THR A 82 -7.03 6.66 22.09
CA THR A 82 -7.46 6.06 20.82
C THR A 82 -6.28 5.43 20.06
N THR A 83 -6.45 4.22 19.55
CA THR A 83 -5.53 3.61 18.59
C THR A 83 -5.83 4.15 17.20
N TYR A 84 -4.84 4.79 16.58
CA TYR A 84 -4.93 5.36 15.23
C TYR A 84 -4.34 4.45 14.16
N ALA A 85 -3.45 3.54 14.53
CA ALA A 85 -2.97 2.50 13.63
C ALA A 85 -2.55 1.28 14.43
N ASP A 86 -2.83 0.10 13.89
CA ASP A 86 -2.40 -1.18 14.42
C ASP A 86 -2.26 -2.15 13.25
N TYR A 87 -1.03 -2.39 12.81
CA TYR A 87 -0.77 -3.22 11.65
C TYR A 87 0.62 -3.84 11.67
N VAL A 88 0.75 -4.97 11.00
CA VAL A 88 2.01 -5.68 10.82
C VAL A 88 2.45 -5.54 9.37
N VAL A 89 3.73 -5.20 9.19
CA VAL A 89 4.42 -5.28 7.91
C VAL A 89 5.45 -6.39 7.96
N SER A 90 5.51 -7.21 6.92
CA SER A 90 6.59 -8.17 6.74
C SER A 90 7.13 -8.17 5.34
N ALA A 91 8.40 -8.52 5.23
CA ALA A 91 9.11 -8.70 3.97
C ALA A 91 10.01 -9.94 4.05
N THR A 92 10.05 -10.70 2.97
CA THR A 92 10.94 -11.85 2.79
C THR A 92 11.61 -11.74 1.44
N VAL A 93 12.92 -12.03 1.41
CA VAL A 93 13.71 -12.11 0.17
C VAL A 93 14.18 -13.54 -0.04
N VAL A 94 14.20 -13.96 -1.30
CA VAL A 94 14.90 -15.17 -1.74
C VAL A 94 16.05 -14.72 -2.63
N THR A 95 17.25 -15.23 -2.35
CA THR A 95 18.43 -14.99 -3.18
C THR A 95 18.71 -16.20 -4.06
N SER A 96 19.04 -15.97 -5.33
CA SER A 96 19.47 -17.05 -6.22
C SER A 96 20.90 -17.50 -5.94
N GLY A 97 21.36 -18.53 -6.65
CA GLY A 97 22.71 -19.09 -6.51
C GLY A 97 23.84 -18.11 -6.87
N THR A 98 23.53 -16.95 -7.47
CA THR A 98 24.46 -15.86 -7.77
C THR A 98 24.59 -14.86 -6.61
N GLY A 99 23.74 -14.96 -5.59
CA GLY A 99 23.64 -14.00 -4.48
C GLY A 99 22.76 -12.78 -4.79
N ALA A 100 22.19 -12.67 -5.99
CA ALA A 100 21.18 -11.66 -6.32
C ALA A 100 19.81 -12.02 -5.73
N VAL A 101 18.98 -11.01 -5.44
CA VAL A 101 17.58 -11.23 -5.03
C VAL A 101 16.78 -11.70 -6.25
N SER A 102 16.18 -12.88 -6.16
CA SER A 102 15.36 -13.46 -7.24
C SER A 102 13.87 -13.33 -6.97
N GLU A 103 13.48 -13.25 -5.70
CA GLU A 103 12.08 -13.11 -5.27
C GLU A 103 11.99 -12.19 -4.06
N PHE A 104 10.94 -11.38 -4.03
CA PHE A 104 10.58 -10.52 -2.92
C PHE A 104 9.09 -10.68 -2.61
N THR A 105 8.76 -10.91 -1.35
CA THR A 105 7.37 -10.92 -0.86
C THR A 105 7.24 -9.89 0.24
N ALA A 106 6.22 -9.05 0.17
CA ALA A 106 5.85 -8.15 1.25
C ALA A 106 4.36 -8.23 1.56
N THR A 107 4.01 -8.01 2.83
CA THR A 107 2.61 -7.96 3.27
C THR A 107 2.42 -6.83 4.27
N ALA A 108 1.27 -6.16 4.22
CA ALA A 108 0.79 -5.22 5.23
C ALA A 108 -0.63 -5.60 5.64
N LEU A 109 -0.84 -5.87 6.93
CA LEU A 109 -2.13 -6.34 7.45
C LEU A 109 -2.47 -5.59 8.73
N GLY A 110 -3.65 -4.97 8.78
CA GLY A 110 -4.14 -4.35 10.01
C GLY A 110 -5.16 -3.26 9.76
N SER A 111 -5.04 -2.16 10.48
CA SER A 111 -5.98 -1.05 10.42
C SER A 111 -5.35 0.31 10.68
N VAL A 112 -5.98 1.34 10.11
CA VAL A 112 -5.77 2.74 10.45
C VAL A 112 -7.10 3.40 10.78
N SER A 113 -7.11 4.39 11.67
CA SER A 113 -8.29 5.10 12.11
C SER A 113 -8.02 6.60 12.20
N ASP A 114 -9.03 7.41 11.89
CA ASP A 114 -9.05 8.85 12.19
C ASP A 114 -9.66 9.16 13.57
N GLY A 115 -9.96 8.11 14.35
CA GLY A 115 -10.66 8.17 15.64
C GLY A 115 -12.18 8.11 15.54
N THR A 116 -12.75 8.22 14.34
CA THR A 116 -14.19 8.11 14.08
C THR A 116 -14.55 7.06 13.03
N ARG A 117 -13.61 6.77 12.13
CA ARG A 117 -13.70 5.79 11.06
C ARG A 117 -12.44 4.93 11.07
N THR A 118 -12.59 3.68 10.68
CA THR A 118 -11.52 2.69 10.62
C THR A 118 -11.48 2.07 9.23
N LEU A 119 -10.29 2.07 8.65
CA LEU A 119 -9.96 1.34 7.45
C LEU A 119 -9.20 0.08 7.86
N HIS A 120 -9.78 -1.08 7.60
CA HIS A 120 -9.06 -2.35 7.65
C HIS A 120 -8.43 -2.62 6.30
N PHE A 121 -7.23 -3.19 6.29
CA PHE A 121 -6.54 -3.52 5.05
C PHE A 121 -5.77 -4.83 5.18
N ASN A 122 -5.67 -5.53 4.06
CA ASN A 122 -4.75 -6.62 3.81
C ASN A 122 -4.16 -6.43 2.42
N ALA A 123 -2.86 -6.18 2.37
CA ALA A 123 -2.10 -5.98 1.16
C ALA A 123 -0.96 -7.00 1.09
N ALA A 124 -0.77 -7.59 -0.07
CA ALA A 124 0.34 -8.46 -0.40
C ALA A 124 0.96 -8.00 -1.73
N PHE A 125 2.28 -8.02 -1.76
CA PHE A 125 3.08 -7.78 -2.93
C PHE A 125 4.02 -8.98 -3.12
N HIS A 126 4.12 -9.45 -4.35
CA HIS A 126 4.99 -10.54 -4.71
C HIS A 126 5.71 -10.20 -6.01
N ALA A 127 7.02 -10.38 -6.06
CA ALA A 127 7.80 -10.21 -7.27
C ALA A 127 8.78 -11.35 -7.44
N THR A 128 8.93 -11.81 -8.68
CA THR A 128 9.82 -12.91 -9.08
C THR A 128 10.65 -12.52 -10.28
N ASN A 129 11.68 -13.31 -10.57
CA ASN A 129 12.60 -13.07 -11.68
C ASN A 129 13.33 -11.72 -11.55
N LEU A 130 13.50 -11.24 -10.32
CA LEU A 130 14.17 -9.97 -9.98
C LEU A 130 15.67 -9.96 -10.32
N ASP A 131 16.26 -11.13 -10.51
CA ASP A 131 17.65 -11.30 -10.97
C ASP A 131 17.76 -11.45 -12.50
N THR A 132 16.69 -11.11 -13.23
CA THR A 132 16.64 -11.12 -14.69
C THR A 132 16.23 -9.75 -15.23
N ASP A 133 16.34 -9.56 -16.55
CA ASP A 133 15.84 -8.34 -17.23
C ASP A 133 14.30 -8.31 -17.36
N ASN A 134 13.59 -9.36 -16.91
CA ASN A 134 12.15 -9.54 -17.08
C ASN A 134 11.48 -9.93 -15.73
N PRO A 135 11.35 -8.98 -14.80
CA PRO A 135 10.71 -9.23 -13.51
C PRO A 135 9.19 -9.31 -13.63
N ASP A 136 8.60 -10.30 -12.97
CA ASP A 136 7.16 -10.41 -12.80
C ASP A 136 6.75 -9.81 -11.45
N ALA A 137 5.52 -9.30 -11.36
CA ALA A 137 4.97 -8.75 -10.12
C ALA A 137 3.49 -9.11 -9.95
N GLN A 138 3.05 -9.19 -8.71
CA GLN A 138 1.65 -9.39 -8.33
C GLN A 138 1.32 -8.54 -7.11
N VAL A 139 0.13 -7.94 -7.13
CA VAL A 139 -0.40 -7.15 -6.04
C VAL A 139 -1.80 -7.65 -5.70
N ASP A 140 -2.03 -7.96 -4.43
CA ASP A 140 -3.35 -8.31 -3.89
C ASP A 140 -3.69 -7.37 -2.75
N VAL A 141 -4.83 -6.69 -2.84
CA VAL A 141 -5.25 -5.69 -1.85
C VAL A 141 -6.72 -5.86 -1.54
N THR A 142 -7.05 -5.81 -0.25
CA THR A 142 -8.43 -5.63 0.22
C THR A 142 -8.46 -4.53 1.25
N TRP A 143 -9.33 -3.54 1.07
CA TRP A 143 -9.56 -2.45 2.01
C TRP A 143 -11.03 -2.35 2.37
N ASP A 144 -11.33 -2.17 3.65
CA ASP A 144 -12.68 -2.05 4.17
C ASP A 144 -12.78 -0.85 5.11
N LEU A 145 -13.42 0.22 4.64
CA LEU A 145 -13.78 1.38 5.44
C LEU A 145 -15.11 1.11 6.14
N ASP A 146 -15.17 1.32 7.45
CA ASP A 146 -16.37 1.05 8.26
C ASP A 146 -17.52 2.05 8.05
N ASN A 147 -17.22 3.33 7.82
CA ASN A 147 -18.22 4.39 7.76
C ASN A 147 -17.83 5.57 6.84
N PRO A 148 -18.57 5.83 5.73
CA PRO A 148 -19.56 4.91 5.18
C PRO A 148 -18.89 3.60 4.77
N ALA A 149 -19.64 2.49 4.86
CA ALA A 149 -19.15 1.18 4.44
C ALA A 149 -18.73 1.19 2.96
N VAL A 150 -17.42 1.02 2.72
CA VAL A 150 -16.82 0.94 1.39
C VAL A 150 -15.78 -0.17 1.42
N SER A 151 -15.92 -1.13 0.51
CA SER A 151 -14.96 -2.22 0.32
C SER A 151 -14.28 -2.07 -1.04
N VAL A 152 -12.98 -2.32 -1.08
CA VAL A 152 -12.17 -2.29 -2.28
C VAL A 152 -11.41 -3.60 -2.35
N ALA A 153 -11.36 -4.22 -3.52
CA ALA A 153 -10.50 -5.36 -3.80
C ALA A 153 -9.73 -5.13 -5.10
N LEU A 154 -8.43 -5.39 -5.07
CA LEU A 154 -7.52 -5.31 -6.20
C LEU A 154 -6.74 -6.60 -6.30
N HIS A 155 -6.70 -7.16 -7.49
CA HIS A 155 -5.73 -8.17 -7.89
C HIS A 155 -5.10 -7.71 -9.21
N GLU A 156 -3.78 -7.53 -9.21
CA GLU A 156 -3.00 -7.21 -10.39
C GLU A 156 -1.86 -8.19 -10.54
N SER A 157 -1.60 -8.60 -11.79
CA SER A 157 -0.45 -9.42 -12.13
C SER A 157 0.22 -8.85 -13.38
N LEU A 158 1.49 -8.51 -13.24
CA LEU A 158 2.40 -8.10 -14.30
C LEU A 158 3.27 -9.32 -14.66
N THR A 159 3.25 -9.69 -15.93
CA THR A 159 4.15 -10.73 -16.45
C THR A 159 4.97 -10.19 -17.61
N THR A 160 6.25 -10.52 -17.59
CA THR A 160 7.23 -10.15 -18.63
C THR A 160 7.85 -11.44 -19.19
N PRO A 161 7.17 -12.14 -20.12
CA PRO A 161 7.65 -13.42 -20.61
C PRO A 161 8.97 -13.33 -21.40
N ASP A 162 9.28 -12.15 -21.96
CA ASP A 162 10.52 -11.83 -22.63
C ASP A 162 10.75 -10.31 -22.64
N ALA A 163 11.88 -9.88 -23.22
CA ALA A 163 12.30 -8.48 -23.25
C ALA A 163 11.40 -7.56 -24.11
N ASP A 164 10.46 -8.11 -24.88
CA ASP A 164 9.61 -7.37 -25.79
C ASP A 164 8.14 -7.34 -25.37
N HIS A 165 7.70 -8.21 -24.46
CA HIS A 165 6.29 -8.33 -24.09
C HIS A 165 6.06 -8.09 -22.60
N VAL A 166 5.04 -7.29 -22.30
CA VAL A 166 4.55 -7.06 -20.94
C VAL A 166 3.05 -7.29 -20.93
N ASN A 167 2.54 -8.08 -20.00
CA ASN A 167 1.11 -8.32 -19.82
C ASN A 167 0.69 -7.97 -18.41
N LEU A 168 -0.24 -7.03 -18.28
CA LEU A 168 -0.94 -6.69 -17.06
C LEU A 168 -2.32 -7.36 -17.08
N THR A 169 -2.63 -8.15 -16.06
CA THR A 169 -3.99 -8.57 -15.73
C THR A 169 -4.47 -7.77 -14.54
N ILE A 170 -5.68 -7.24 -14.62
CA ILE A 170 -6.32 -6.48 -13.54
C ILE A 170 -7.68 -7.08 -13.20
N ASP A 171 -7.98 -7.13 -11.91
CA ASP A 171 -9.30 -7.35 -11.33
C ASP A 171 -9.48 -6.41 -10.15
N PHE A 172 -10.18 -5.30 -10.40
CA PHE A 172 -10.39 -4.23 -9.45
C PHE A 172 -11.87 -4.06 -9.19
N SER A 173 -12.28 -3.95 -7.93
CA SER A 173 -13.67 -3.69 -7.57
C SER A 173 -13.79 -2.72 -6.40
N VAL A 174 -14.84 -1.89 -6.46
CA VAL A 174 -15.28 -1.02 -5.38
C VAL A 174 -16.73 -1.33 -5.09
N THR A 175 -17.03 -1.64 -3.84
CA THR A 175 -18.38 -1.86 -3.33
C THR A 175 -18.71 -0.78 -2.31
N ARG A 176 -19.85 -0.11 -2.49
CA ARG A 176 -20.36 0.85 -1.52
C ARG A 176 -21.84 0.58 -1.29
N GLY A 177 -22.19 0.24 -0.06
CA GLY A 177 -23.51 -0.30 0.24
C GLY A 177 -23.74 -1.63 -0.48
N GLY A 178 -24.82 -1.72 -1.27
CA GLY A 178 -25.13 -2.91 -2.08
C GLY A 178 -24.69 -2.84 -3.54
N GLU A 179 -24.00 -1.76 -3.93
CA GLU A 179 -23.61 -1.50 -5.31
C GLU A 179 -22.12 -1.79 -5.50
N THR A 180 -21.77 -2.57 -6.52
CA THR A 180 -20.40 -2.92 -6.87
C THR A 180 -20.07 -2.51 -8.30
N VAL A 181 -18.97 -1.79 -8.47
CA VAL A 181 -18.37 -1.53 -9.79
C VAL A 181 -17.07 -2.33 -9.87
N ARG A 182 -16.88 -3.11 -10.94
CA ARG A 182 -15.70 -3.98 -11.14
C ARG A 182 -15.11 -3.79 -12.53
N LEU A 183 -13.80 -3.58 -12.62
CA LEU A 183 -13.01 -3.57 -13.84
C LEU A 183 -12.17 -4.84 -13.87
N THR A 184 -12.22 -5.59 -14.96
CA THR A 184 -11.33 -6.75 -15.12
C THR A 184 -10.95 -6.97 -16.57
N GLY A 185 -9.74 -7.47 -16.80
CA GLY A 185 -9.25 -7.85 -18.11
C GLY A 185 -7.74 -7.70 -18.20
N THR A 186 -7.25 -7.47 -19.42
CA THR A 186 -5.81 -7.48 -19.72
C THR A 186 -5.39 -6.25 -20.51
N VAL A 187 -4.18 -5.79 -20.24
CA VAL A 187 -3.44 -4.83 -21.07
C VAL A 187 -2.11 -5.47 -21.45
N SER A 188 -1.83 -5.53 -22.75
CA SER A 188 -0.58 -6.06 -23.29
C SER A 188 0.22 -4.94 -23.97
N VAL A 189 1.52 -4.92 -23.75
CA VAL A 189 2.46 -3.97 -24.35
C VAL A 189 3.53 -4.74 -25.13
N VAL A 190 3.81 -4.28 -26.35
CA VAL A 190 4.95 -4.73 -27.15
C VAL A 190 5.97 -3.59 -27.21
N VAL A 191 7.11 -3.76 -26.54
CA VAL A 191 8.08 -2.68 -26.26
C VAL A 191 8.75 -2.16 -27.54
N SER A 192 9.17 -3.06 -28.43
CA SER A 192 9.89 -2.75 -29.67
C SER A 192 9.09 -1.87 -30.63
N THR A 193 7.77 -2.02 -30.60
CA THR A 193 6.82 -1.25 -31.43
C THR A 193 6.11 -0.16 -30.64
N GLN A 194 6.30 -0.11 -29.32
CA GLN A 194 5.57 0.76 -28.39
C GLN A 194 4.04 0.62 -28.57
N SER A 195 3.57 -0.59 -28.87
CA SER A 195 2.15 -0.85 -29.09
C SER A 195 1.48 -1.32 -27.82
N VAL A 196 0.25 -0.83 -27.59
CA VAL A 196 -0.59 -1.21 -26.45
C VAL A 196 -1.88 -1.82 -26.97
N THR A 197 -2.29 -2.95 -26.41
CA THR A 197 -3.59 -3.57 -26.65
C THR A 197 -4.34 -3.70 -25.33
N ALA A 198 -5.59 -3.25 -25.30
CA ALA A 198 -6.47 -3.37 -24.15
C ALA A 198 -7.62 -4.32 -24.47
N ASP A 199 -7.99 -5.16 -23.51
CA ASP A 199 -9.24 -5.94 -23.50
C ASP A 199 -9.74 -6.01 -22.06
N LEU A 200 -10.59 -5.05 -21.70
CA LEU A 200 -11.12 -4.89 -20.34
C LEU A 200 -12.63 -4.76 -20.37
N THR A 201 -13.26 -5.20 -19.29
CA THR A 201 -14.70 -5.10 -19.09
C THR A 201 -15.02 -4.44 -17.76
N VAL A 202 -15.91 -3.45 -17.79
CA VAL A 202 -16.48 -2.81 -16.62
C VAL A 202 -17.86 -3.41 -16.35
N TYR A 203 -18.08 -3.81 -15.11
CA TYR A 203 -19.33 -4.35 -14.59
C TYR A 203 -19.91 -3.42 -13.54
N VAL A 204 -21.23 -3.27 -13.53
CA VAL A 204 -22.00 -2.64 -12.46
C VAL A 204 -22.98 -3.70 -11.94
N ASN A 205 -22.85 -4.08 -10.68
CA ASN A 205 -23.64 -5.14 -10.03
C ASN A 205 -23.65 -6.46 -10.83
N GLY A 206 -22.50 -6.80 -11.43
CA GLY A 206 -22.33 -8.00 -12.25
C GLY A 206 -22.86 -7.91 -13.68
N ALA A 207 -23.58 -6.85 -14.06
CA ALA A 207 -23.98 -6.61 -15.44
C ALA A 207 -22.88 -5.87 -16.20
N THR A 208 -22.58 -6.28 -17.43
CA THR A 208 -21.61 -5.57 -18.28
C THR A 208 -22.12 -4.15 -18.56
N PHE A 209 -21.35 -3.16 -18.14
CA PHE A 209 -21.64 -1.75 -18.33
C PHE A 209 -20.89 -1.17 -19.54
N ALA A 210 -19.60 -1.52 -19.68
CA ALA A 210 -18.76 -1.08 -20.78
C ALA A 210 -17.67 -2.11 -21.11
N ARG A 211 -17.18 -2.07 -22.35
CA ARG A 211 -15.98 -2.77 -22.80
C ARG A 211 -14.96 -1.76 -23.30
N ILE A 212 -13.71 -1.96 -22.93
CA ILE A 212 -12.57 -1.15 -23.34
C ILE A 212 -11.69 -2.06 -24.18
N SER A 213 -11.61 -1.76 -25.47
CA SER A 213 -10.92 -2.65 -26.41
C SER A 213 -10.28 -1.89 -27.55
N GLY A 214 -9.19 -2.44 -28.09
CA GLY A 214 -8.51 -1.93 -29.27
C GLY A 214 -7.00 -1.90 -29.08
N SER A 215 -6.30 -1.31 -30.05
CA SER A 215 -4.86 -1.11 -29.99
C SER A 215 -4.49 0.33 -30.29
N ASP A 216 -3.52 0.87 -29.55
CA ASP A 216 -2.98 2.22 -29.71
C ASP A 216 -4.08 3.29 -29.79
N ALA A 217 -4.06 4.14 -30.82
CA ALA A 217 -5.04 5.20 -31.04
C ALA A 217 -6.49 4.72 -31.28
N THR A 218 -6.72 3.40 -31.35
CA THR A 218 -8.05 2.80 -31.57
C THR A 218 -8.69 2.26 -30.29
N ILE A 219 -7.97 2.28 -29.16
CA ILE A 219 -8.52 1.91 -27.85
C ILE A 219 -9.71 2.81 -27.53
N GLN A 220 -10.83 2.21 -27.18
CA GLN A 220 -12.09 2.90 -26.95
C GLN A 220 -12.96 2.15 -25.94
N ALA A 221 -13.65 2.92 -25.10
CA ALA A 221 -14.67 2.42 -24.18
C ALA A 221 -16.06 2.56 -24.82
N ARG A 222 -16.85 1.48 -24.84
CA ARG A 222 -18.20 1.46 -25.42
C ARG A 222 -19.17 0.67 -24.56
N HIS A 223 -20.45 1.02 -24.61
CA HIS A 223 -21.50 0.17 -24.06
C HIS A 223 -21.55 -1.20 -24.78
N PRO A 224 -22.16 -2.24 -24.19
CA PRO A 224 -22.27 -3.57 -24.80
C PRO A 224 -22.94 -3.59 -26.18
N ASN A 225 -23.81 -2.61 -26.47
CA ASN A 225 -24.48 -2.46 -27.75
C ASN A 225 -23.65 -1.67 -28.80
N GLY A 226 -22.43 -1.25 -28.45
CA GLY A 226 -21.52 -0.47 -29.30
C GLY A 226 -21.72 1.05 -29.28
N SER A 227 -22.74 1.57 -28.58
CA SER A 227 -22.91 3.02 -28.47
C SER A 227 -21.79 3.67 -27.66
N ALA A 228 -21.52 4.94 -27.95
CA ALA A 228 -20.59 5.73 -27.17
C ALA A 228 -21.09 5.89 -25.73
N LEU A 229 -20.15 6.00 -24.80
CA LEU A 229 -20.42 6.43 -23.44
C LEU A 229 -20.72 7.93 -23.43
N SER A 230 -21.47 8.39 -22.43
CA SER A 230 -21.56 9.81 -22.10
C SER A 230 -20.28 10.31 -21.44
N GLN A 231 -20.10 11.63 -21.40
CA GLN A 231 -18.93 12.26 -20.80
C GLN A 231 -18.74 11.87 -19.31
N ASP A 232 -19.84 11.78 -18.55
CA ASP A 232 -19.78 11.41 -17.14
C ASP A 232 -19.37 9.94 -16.95
N GLU A 233 -19.81 9.07 -17.86
CA GLU A 233 -19.45 7.64 -17.83
C GLU A 233 -17.99 7.42 -18.22
N GLU A 234 -17.48 8.16 -19.21
CA GLU A 234 -16.05 8.15 -19.55
C GLU A 234 -15.20 8.63 -18.38
N ALA A 235 -15.60 9.74 -17.73
CA ALA A 235 -14.91 10.26 -16.55
C ALA A 235 -14.90 9.25 -15.40
N ALA A 236 -16.01 8.55 -15.16
CA ALA A 236 -16.09 7.49 -14.14
C ALA A 236 -15.17 6.31 -14.45
N ILE A 237 -15.08 5.88 -15.72
CA ILE A 237 -14.15 4.82 -16.13
C ILE A 237 -12.70 5.26 -15.91
N VAL A 238 -12.33 6.50 -16.24
CA VAL A 238 -10.98 7.01 -15.99
C VAL A 238 -10.63 6.93 -14.50
N GLN A 239 -11.56 7.26 -13.61
CA GLN A 239 -11.33 7.12 -12.16
C GLN A 239 -11.06 5.67 -11.75
N MET A 240 -11.64 4.67 -12.43
CA MET A 240 -11.35 3.26 -12.15
C MET A 240 -9.91 2.84 -12.45
N PHE A 241 -9.20 3.57 -13.32
CA PHE A 241 -7.78 3.36 -13.58
C PHE A 241 -6.87 4.15 -12.64
N VAL A 242 -7.32 5.33 -12.19
CA VAL A 242 -6.54 6.15 -11.24
C VAL A 242 -6.58 5.56 -9.82
N LEU A 243 -7.68 4.94 -9.43
CA LEU A 243 -7.84 4.41 -8.07
C LEU A 243 -6.79 3.34 -7.73
N PRO A 244 -6.58 2.27 -8.52
CA PRO A 244 -5.53 1.27 -8.25
C PRO A 244 -4.16 1.89 -7.93
N ASP A 245 -3.68 2.82 -8.77
CA ASP A 245 -2.41 3.51 -8.54
C ASP A 245 -2.36 4.21 -7.18
N ARG A 246 -3.43 4.91 -6.80
CA ARG A 246 -3.53 5.58 -5.48
C ARG A 246 -3.55 4.61 -4.31
N LEU A 247 -4.14 3.42 -4.50
CA LEU A 247 -4.17 2.37 -3.48
C LEU A 247 -2.77 1.80 -3.27
N VAL A 248 -2.05 1.56 -4.36
CA VAL A 248 -0.66 1.07 -4.34
C VAL A 248 0.25 2.11 -3.67
N GLU A 249 0.17 3.39 -4.06
CA GLU A 249 0.91 4.49 -3.42
C GLU A 249 0.65 4.53 -1.90
N ALA A 250 -0.61 4.37 -1.47
CA ALA A 250 -0.94 4.37 -0.04
C ALA A 250 -0.37 3.16 0.71
N ILE A 251 -0.29 1.99 0.05
CA ILE A 251 0.37 0.81 0.61
C ILE A 251 1.86 1.06 0.79
N GLU A 252 2.54 1.64 -0.20
CA GLU A 252 3.95 2.01 -0.09
C GLU A 252 4.20 2.91 1.13
N GLN A 253 3.32 3.90 1.37
CA GLN A 253 3.40 4.77 2.55
C GLN A 253 3.24 4.00 3.88
N LEU A 254 2.52 2.87 3.93
CA LEU A 254 2.43 2.02 5.12
C LEU A 254 3.76 1.30 5.42
N PHE A 255 4.57 1.05 4.38
CA PHE A 255 5.88 0.43 4.51
C PHE A 255 6.99 1.42 4.87
N HIS A 256 6.85 2.71 4.53
CA HIS A 256 7.88 3.74 4.81
C HIS A 256 8.40 3.74 6.27
N PRO A 257 7.57 3.63 7.33
CA PRO A 257 8.07 3.60 8.71
C PRO A 257 8.99 2.40 9.00
N ALA A 258 8.82 1.31 8.26
CA ALA A 258 9.59 0.09 8.40
C ALA A 258 10.71 -0.01 7.36
N GLU A 259 10.67 0.72 6.24
CA GLU A 259 11.64 0.62 5.14
C GLU A 259 13.09 0.73 5.62
N HIS A 260 13.38 1.73 6.45
CA HIS A 260 14.70 1.93 7.05
C HIS A 260 15.12 0.86 8.07
N PHE A 261 14.19 0.02 8.52
CA PHE A 261 14.44 -1.13 9.41
C PHE A 261 14.37 -2.46 8.67
N LEU A 262 13.77 -2.55 7.48
CA LEU A 262 13.59 -3.80 6.74
C LEU A 262 14.79 -4.15 5.83
N GLY A 263 15.84 -3.32 5.84
CA GLY A 263 17.15 -3.66 5.27
C GLY A 263 17.27 -3.43 3.77
N ALA A 264 16.81 -2.27 3.29
CA ALA A 264 17.27 -1.71 2.02
C ALA A 264 18.70 -1.15 2.14
#